data_AF-A0A2G9C5N0-F1
#
_entry.id   AF-A0A2G9C5N0-F1
#
_cell.length_a   1.000
_cell.length_b   1.000
_cell.length_c   1.000
_cell.angle_alpha   90.00
_cell.angle_beta   90.00
_cell.angle_gamma   90.00
#
_symmetry.space_group_name_H-M   'P 1'
#
loop_
_entity.id
_entity.type
_entity.pdbx_description
1 polymer ?
#
loop_
_entity_poly.entity_id
_entity_poly.type
_entity_poly.pdbx_seq_one_letter_code
_entity_poly.pdbx_strand_id
1 'polypeptide(L)'
;MPLWLYHLPVWQFGSLLLASWIIPALASFELVHRLWKPRFDDTDKGLALTLLALVATLNSLLLAFCAVSVWESFRSADSAVSNEAVTLSALSRDLAVMGTPPALEARERVRAYTRSILDEEWKDMQGTPGGTGAAGGGLHVNRIFRAVQRIEPGSAAQEALLHEIWARTNEMLKFRRERVSASESTVPASLWFVVIAGGVMSLMPLLVLPATGFNRAAVIFLSFSTGLVFFFIAQMDRPFVGDLSISPRPYERTLSGMETWDQGPR
;
A
#
# COMPACT_ATOMS: atom_id res chain seq x y z
N MET A 1 -4.41 -0.59 12.88
CA MET A 1 -3.96 0.69 13.47
C MET A 1 -4.97 1.78 13.16
N PRO A 2 -5.11 2.83 13.98
CA PRO A 2 -6.07 3.89 13.70
C PRO A 2 -5.63 4.75 12.50
N LEU A 3 -6.57 5.15 11.64
CA LEU A 3 -6.30 5.83 10.36
C LEU A 3 -5.57 7.17 10.51
N TRP A 4 -5.79 7.89 11.62
CA TRP A 4 -5.15 9.19 11.88
C TRP A 4 -3.62 9.12 11.94
N LEU A 5 -3.06 7.96 12.29
CA LEU A 5 -1.62 7.76 12.43
C LEU A 5 -0.91 7.88 11.08
N TYR A 6 -1.59 7.55 9.98
CA TYR A 6 -1.03 7.54 8.62
C TYR A 6 -1.00 8.92 7.95
N HIS A 7 -1.74 9.90 8.48
CA HIS A 7 -1.70 11.28 7.99
C HIS A 7 -0.56 12.11 8.59
N LEU A 8 0.17 11.56 9.56
CA LEU A 8 1.35 12.20 10.09
C LEU A 8 2.50 12.14 9.07
N PRO A 9 3.36 13.18 9.01
CA PRO A 9 4.59 13.12 8.25
C PRO A 9 5.38 11.84 8.59
N VAL A 10 5.98 11.21 7.58
CA VAL A 10 6.65 9.91 7.73
C VAL A 10 7.66 9.88 8.88
N TRP A 11 8.39 10.98 9.10
CA TRP A 11 9.35 11.09 10.20
C TRP A 11 8.67 11.11 11.58
N GLN A 12 7.51 11.76 11.71
CA GLN A 12 6.73 11.78 12.96
C GLN A 12 6.16 10.39 13.26
N PHE A 13 5.53 9.79 12.26
CA PHE A 13 4.99 8.44 12.36
C PHE A 13 6.08 7.42 12.73
N GLY A 14 7.22 7.47 12.04
CA GLY A 14 8.38 6.63 12.33
C GLY A 14 8.91 6.86 13.75
N SER A 15 9.06 8.12 14.17
CA SER A 15 9.52 8.43 15.53
C SER A 15 8.57 7.91 16.62
N LEU A 16 7.26 8.00 16.42
CA LEU A 16 6.26 7.50 17.36
C LEU A 16 6.26 5.97 17.44
N LEU A 17 6.36 5.28 16.30
CA LEU A 17 6.47 3.82 16.28
C LEU A 17 7.76 3.34 16.92
N LEU A 18 8.89 3.96 16.61
CA LEU A 18 10.18 3.64 17.24
C LEU A 18 10.14 3.89 18.74
N ALA A 19 9.59 5.03 19.17
CA ALA A 19 9.39 5.34 20.58
C ALA A 19 8.47 4.32 21.28
N SER A 20 7.42 3.84 20.60
CA SER A 20 6.50 2.82 21.14
C SER A 20 7.18 1.47 21.40
N TRP A 21 8.31 1.18 20.76
CA TRP A 21 9.13 0.00 21.04
C TRP A 21 10.22 0.29 22.07
N ILE A 22 10.94 1.40 21.92
CA ILE A 22 12.11 1.72 22.75
C ILE A 22 11.70 2.10 24.18
N ILE A 23 10.68 2.96 24.34
CA ILE A 23 10.31 3.49 25.66
C ILE A 23 9.80 2.35 26.57
N PRO A 24 8.84 1.50 26.16
CA PRO A 24 8.38 0.41 27.02
C PRO A 24 9.45 -0.64 27.28
N ALA A 25 10.32 -0.94 26.30
CA ALA A 25 11.43 -1.88 26.50
C ALA A 25 12.45 -1.36 27.52
N LEU A 26 12.85 -0.09 27.43
CA LEU A 26 13.72 0.53 28.42
C LEU A 26 13.05 0.70 29.78
N ALA A 27 11.79 1.13 29.81
CA ALA A 27 11.04 1.32 31.05
C ALA A 27 10.84 0.00 31.78
N SER A 28 10.48 -1.08 31.08
CA SER A 28 10.38 -2.42 31.68
C SER A 28 11.73 -2.92 32.18
N PHE A 29 12.80 -2.73 31.40
CA PHE A 29 14.17 -3.06 31.81
C PHE A 29 14.56 -2.36 33.12
N GLU A 30 14.36 -1.05 33.22
CA GLU A 30 14.70 -0.30 34.43
C GLU A 30 13.75 -0.56 35.61
N LEU A 31 12.46 -0.79 35.33
CA LEU A 31 11.47 -1.10 36.36
C LEU A 31 11.80 -2.43 37.05
N VAL A 32 12.14 -3.46 36.27
CA VAL A 32 12.56 -4.77 36.80
C VAL A 32 13.82 -4.63 37.66
N HIS A 33 14.81 -3.89 37.18
CA HIS A 33 16.05 -3.65 37.93
C HIS A 33 15.85 -2.84 39.21
N ARG A 34 14.97 -1.84 39.17
CA ARG A 34 14.68 -0.97 40.31
C ARG A 34 13.80 -1.67 41.37
N LEU A 35 12.77 -2.40 40.96
CA LEU A 35 11.81 -3.02 41.88
C LEU A 35 12.32 -4.35 42.43
N TRP A 36 12.91 -5.20 41.59
CA TRP A 36 13.20 -6.58 41.97
C TRP A 36 14.66 -6.83 42.32
N LYS A 37 15.55 -5.84 42.12
CA LYS A 37 17.02 -5.95 42.30
C LYS A 37 17.51 -7.35 41.93
N PRO A 38 17.26 -7.80 40.69
CA PRO A 38 17.31 -9.21 40.38
C PRO A 38 18.71 -9.75 40.62
N ARG A 39 18.82 -10.79 41.44
CA ARG A 39 20.05 -11.58 41.60
C ARG A 39 19.93 -12.81 40.73
N PHE A 40 20.01 -12.59 39.42
CA PHE A 40 20.07 -13.69 38.45
C PHE A 40 21.49 -14.26 38.43
N ASP A 41 21.57 -15.58 38.53
CA ASP A 41 22.83 -16.29 38.43
C ASP A 41 23.31 -16.34 36.96
N ASP A 42 24.56 -16.72 36.73
CA ASP A 42 25.09 -16.84 35.36
C ASP A 42 24.36 -17.91 34.55
N THR A 43 23.83 -18.94 35.21
CA THR A 43 22.94 -19.95 34.59
C THR A 43 21.67 -19.31 34.03
N ASP A 44 21.00 -18.43 34.79
CA ASP A 44 19.76 -17.77 34.37
C ASP A 44 20.00 -16.84 33.17
N LYS A 45 21.12 -16.11 33.19
CA LYS A 45 21.54 -15.24 32.08
C LYS A 45 21.84 -16.05 30.82
N GLY A 46 22.50 -17.20 30.96
CA GLY A 46 22.76 -18.13 29.86
C GLY A 46 21.47 -18.65 29.22
N LEU A 47 20.50 -19.05 30.03
CA LEU A 47 19.17 -19.43 29.57
C LEU A 47 18.44 -18.27 28.89
N ALA A 48 18.50 -17.06 29.44
CA ALA A 48 17.88 -15.87 28.86
C ALA A 48 18.48 -15.53 27.49
N LEU A 49 19.81 -15.57 27.33
CA LEU A 49 20.48 -15.34 26.04
C LEU A 49 20.13 -16.43 25.01
N THR A 50 19.97 -17.68 25.46
CA THR A 50 19.54 -18.78 24.60
C THR A 50 18.09 -18.61 24.13
N LEU A 51 17.19 -18.22 25.04
CA LEU A 51 15.80 -17.90 24.72
C LEU A 51 15.69 -16.68 23.81
N LEU A 52 16.48 -15.63 24.05
CA LEU A 52 16.59 -14.47 23.18
C LEU A 52 16.94 -14.91 21.76
N ALA A 53 17.99 -15.72 21.61
CA ALA A 53 18.42 -16.19 20.29
C ALA A 53 17.32 -17.00 19.59
N LEU A 54 16.68 -17.94 20.29
CA LEU A 54 15.62 -18.78 19.72
C LEU A 54 14.40 -17.96 19.29
N VAL A 55 13.87 -17.12 20.20
CA VAL A 55 12.66 -16.31 19.95
C VAL A 55 12.94 -15.23 18.92
N ALA A 56 14.09 -14.55 18.99
CA ALA A 56 14.47 -13.54 17.99
C ALA A 56 14.66 -14.17 16.60
N THR A 57 15.21 -15.38 16.51
CA THR A 57 15.33 -16.09 15.22
C THR A 57 13.97 -16.39 14.63
N LEU A 58 13.05 -16.97 15.41
CA LEU A 58 11.68 -17.23 14.94
C LEU A 58 10.94 -15.94 14.56
N ASN A 59 11.06 -14.90 15.39
CA ASN A 59 10.41 -13.62 15.15
C ASN A 59 10.98 -12.87 13.95
N SER A 60 12.31 -12.91 13.73
CA SER A 60 12.95 -12.29 12.57
C SER A 60 12.51 -12.95 11.26
N LEU A 61 12.34 -14.27 11.25
CA LEU A 61 11.81 -15.00 10.10
C LEU A 61 10.36 -14.61 9.83
N LEU A 62 9.52 -14.55 10.87
CA LEU A 62 8.14 -14.09 10.75
C LEU A 62 8.07 -12.66 10.21
N LEU A 63 8.84 -11.75 10.79
CA LEU A 63 8.93 -10.35 10.38
C LEU A 63 9.40 -10.21 8.93
N ALA A 64 10.39 -11.00 8.51
CA ALA A 64 10.86 -11.02 7.12
C ALA A 64 9.75 -11.44 6.14
N PHE A 65 9.01 -12.52 6.44
CA PHE A 65 7.87 -12.94 5.61
C PHE A 65 6.76 -11.89 5.59
N CYS A 66 6.45 -11.28 6.72
CA CYS A 66 5.46 -10.20 6.79
C CYS A 66 5.89 -9.02 5.93
N ALA A 67 7.15 -8.58 6.05
CA ALA A 67 7.73 -7.48 5.29
C ALA A 67 7.68 -7.74 3.77
N VAL A 68 8.05 -8.95 3.32
CA VAL A 68 7.96 -9.33 1.91
C VAL A 68 6.50 -9.36 1.44
N SER A 69 5.58 -9.89 2.24
CA SER A 69 4.16 -9.97 1.89
C SER A 69 3.52 -8.60 1.69
N VAL A 70 3.78 -7.64 2.59
CA VAL A 70 3.25 -6.27 2.46
C VAL A 70 3.93 -5.51 1.33
N TRP A 71 5.23 -5.72 1.12
CA TRP A 71 5.95 -5.13 -0.02
C TRP A 71 5.38 -5.62 -1.36
N GLU A 72 5.13 -6.91 -1.51
CA GLU A 72 4.54 -7.46 -2.74
C GLU A 72 3.10 -6.95 -2.95
N SER A 73 2.33 -6.82 -1.86
CA SER A 73 0.99 -6.24 -1.92
C SER A 73 1.03 -4.77 -2.38
N PHE A 74 1.97 -3.99 -1.85
CA PHE A 74 2.19 -2.60 -2.27
C PHE A 74 2.58 -2.53 -3.76
N ARG A 75 3.51 -3.38 -4.20
CA ARG A 75 3.96 -3.44 -5.59
C ARG A 75 2.85 -3.85 -6.55
N SER A 76 2.02 -4.81 -6.15
CA SER A 76 0.87 -5.25 -6.93
C SER A 76 -0.15 -4.10 -7.10
N ALA A 77 -0.39 -3.33 -6.04
CA ALA A 77 -1.25 -2.14 -6.10
C ALA A 77 -0.68 -1.07 -7.06
N ASP A 78 0.63 -0.80 -7.01
CA ASP A 78 1.30 0.17 -7.90
C ASP A 78 1.26 -0.29 -9.36
N SER A 79 1.44 -1.59 -9.59
CA SER A 79 1.30 -2.19 -10.91
C SER A 79 -0.13 -2.09 -11.43
N ALA A 80 -1.16 -2.30 -10.60
CA ALA A 80 -2.55 -2.20 -11.00
C ALA A 80 -2.90 -0.76 -11.44
N VAL A 81 -2.44 0.24 -10.67
CA VAL A 81 -2.56 1.67 -11.01
C VAL A 81 -1.89 1.98 -12.36
N SER A 82 -0.64 1.56 -12.51
CA SER A 82 0.15 1.83 -13.71
C SER A 82 -0.47 1.16 -14.94
N ASN A 83 -0.89 -0.10 -14.81
CA ASN A 83 -1.50 -0.85 -15.90
C ASN A 83 -2.87 -0.28 -16.30
N GLU A 84 -3.72 0.10 -15.33
CA GLU A 84 -4.98 0.77 -15.64
C GLU A 84 -4.75 2.07 -16.41
N ALA A 85 -3.79 2.91 -15.98
CA ALA A 85 -3.48 4.17 -16.66
C ALA A 85 -2.94 3.95 -18.09
N VAL A 86 -2.11 2.92 -18.30
CA VAL A 86 -1.60 2.54 -19.62
C VAL A 86 -2.75 2.06 -20.52
N THR A 87 -3.60 1.15 -20.03
CA THR A 87 -4.75 0.66 -20.79
C THR A 87 -5.73 1.77 -21.14
N LEU A 88 -5.97 2.74 -20.23
CA LEU A 88 -6.79 3.92 -20.52
C LEU A 88 -6.20 4.79 -21.63
N SER A 89 -4.89 5.03 -21.61
CA SER A 89 -4.20 5.78 -22.66
C SER A 89 -4.33 5.06 -24.00
N ALA A 90 -4.08 3.75 -24.01
CA ALA A 90 -4.13 2.91 -25.19
C ALA A 90 -5.54 2.85 -25.79
N LEU A 91 -6.57 2.59 -24.95
CA LEU A 91 -7.98 2.62 -25.33
C LEU A 91 -8.39 3.97 -25.91
N SER A 92 -7.95 5.08 -25.32
CA SER A 92 -8.27 6.41 -25.83
C SER A 92 -7.72 6.68 -27.24
N ARG A 93 -6.56 6.11 -27.57
CA ARG A 93 -5.95 6.21 -28.91
C ARG A 93 -6.70 5.33 -29.91
N ASP A 94 -7.05 4.10 -29.55
CA ASP A 94 -7.81 3.22 -30.45
C ASP A 94 -9.17 3.82 -30.79
N LEU A 95 -9.84 4.42 -29.80
CA LEU A 95 -11.11 5.12 -30.01
C LEU A 95 -10.95 6.36 -30.89
N ALA A 96 -9.83 7.08 -30.78
CA ALA A 96 -9.51 8.19 -31.67
C ALA A 96 -9.25 7.73 -33.12
N VAL A 97 -8.53 6.62 -33.29
CA VAL A 97 -8.24 6.00 -34.60
C VAL A 97 -9.51 5.45 -35.25
N MET A 98 -10.42 4.86 -34.47
CA MET A 98 -11.73 4.39 -34.95
C MET A 98 -12.53 5.55 -35.56
N GLY A 99 -12.48 6.73 -34.93
CA GLY A 99 -12.95 7.99 -35.50
C GLY A 99 -14.47 8.12 -35.72
N THR A 100 -15.25 7.07 -35.48
CA THR A 100 -16.72 7.12 -35.60
C THR A 100 -17.33 7.98 -34.49
N PRO A 101 -18.50 8.62 -34.70
CA PRO A 101 -19.13 9.43 -33.66
C PRO A 101 -19.34 8.68 -32.32
N PRO A 102 -19.76 7.40 -32.30
CA PRO A 102 -19.83 6.63 -31.04
C PRO A 102 -18.46 6.37 -30.40
N ALA A 103 -17.40 6.18 -31.20
CA ALA A 103 -16.04 5.99 -30.68
C ALA A 103 -15.49 7.26 -30.03
N LEU A 104 -15.74 8.43 -30.62
CA LEU A 104 -15.38 9.72 -30.02
C LEU A 104 -16.20 9.99 -28.74
N GLU A 105 -17.49 9.61 -28.70
CA GLU A 105 -18.26 9.64 -27.44
C GLU A 105 -17.61 8.74 -26.38
N ALA A 106 -17.25 7.51 -26.72
CA ALA A 106 -16.59 6.58 -25.80
C ALA A 106 -15.25 7.14 -25.30
N ARG A 107 -14.48 7.81 -26.16
CA ARG A 107 -13.21 8.45 -25.79
C ARG A 107 -13.43 9.56 -24.75
N GLU A 108 -14.47 10.37 -24.90
CA GLU A 108 -14.84 11.35 -23.88
C GLU A 108 -15.29 10.70 -22.57
N ARG A 109 -15.94 9.53 -22.62
CA ARG A 109 -16.26 8.76 -21.40
C ARG A 109 -15.00 8.24 -20.70
N VAL A 110 -13.99 7.80 -21.45
CA VAL A 110 -12.67 7.38 -20.91
C VAL A 110 -11.97 8.57 -20.24
N ARG A 111 -11.99 9.75 -20.88
CA ARG A 111 -11.46 10.99 -20.30
C ARG A 111 -12.18 11.38 -19.00
N ALA A 112 -13.52 11.34 -19.02
CA ALA A 112 -14.34 11.63 -17.84
C ALA A 112 -14.09 10.64 -16.69
N TYR A 113 -13.90 9.36 -17.01
CA TYR A 113 -13.51 8.35 -16.02
C TYR A 113 -12.12 8.62 -15.44
N THR A 114 -11.14 8.95 -16.28
CA THR A 114 -9.77 9.28 -15.81
C THR A 114 -9.78 10.48 -14.87
N ARG A 115 -10.61 11.50 -15.16
CA ARG A 115 -10.82 12.64 -14.25
C ARG A 115 -11.51 12.22 -12.94
N SER A 116 -12.55 11.39 -13.00
CA SER A 116 -13.22 10.92 -11.78
C SER A 116 -12.31 10.09 -10.88
N ILE A 117 -11.32 9.37 -11.45
CA ILE A 117 -10.29 8.72 -10.62
C ILE A 117 -9.53 9.76 -9.80
N LEU A 118 -9.03 10.82 -10.42
CA LEU A 118 -8.23 11.85 -9.76
C LEU A 118 -9.03 12.68 -8.74
N ASP A 119 -10.24 13.07 -9.12
CA ASP A 119 -11.04 14.04 -8.36
C ASP A 119 -11.84 13.41 -7.22
N GLU A 120 -12.26 12.15 -7.38
CA GLU A 120 -13.16 11.44 -6.48
C GLU A 120 -12.51 10.16 -5.93
N GLU A 121 -12.25 9.15 -6.77
CA GLU A 121 -11.86 7.82 -6.28
C GLU A 121 -10.52 7.82 -5.53
N TRP A 122 -9.56 8.64 -5.94
CA TRP A 122 -8.25 8.71 -5.30
C TRP A 122 -8.34 9.27 -3.88
N LYS A 123 -9.19 10.27 -3.67
CA LYS A 123 -9.43 10.87 -2.34
C LYS A 123 -10.12 9.88 -1.40
N ASP A 124 -11.04 9.07 -1.93
CA ASP A 124 -11.66 7.97 -1.19
C ASP A 124 -10.65 6.92 -0.75
N MET A 125 -9.77 6.51 -1.67
CA MET A 125 -8.70 5.52 -1.37
C MET A 125 -7.72 6.03 -0.32
N GLN A 126 -7.52 7.35 -0.24
CA GLN A 126 -6.73 8.00 0.81
C GLN A 126 -7.43 8.05 2.18
N GLY A 127 -8.70 7.65 2.28
CA GLY A 127 -9.50 7.78 3.50
C GLY A 127 -9.88 9.23 3.81
N THR A 128 -9.82 10.13 2.83
CA THR A 128 -10.18 11.54 3.00
C THR A 128 -11.70 11.70 2.97
N PRO A 129 -12.32 12.44 3.92
CA PRO A 129 -13.76 12.68 3.89
C PRO A 129 -14.22 13.37 2.59
N GLY A 130 -15.24 12.82 1.92
CA GLY A 130 -15.95 13.50 0.83
C GLY A 130 -15.96 12.84 -0.54
N GLY A 131 -15.41 11.63 -0.73
CA GLY A 131 -15.62 10.92 -1.99
C GLY A 131 -16.85 10.01 -1.98
N THR A 132 -17.19 9.53 -3.16
CA THR A 132 -18.46 8.85 -3.49
C THR A 132 -18.39 7.32 -3.31
N GLY A 133 -17.22 6.82 -2.88
CA GLY A 133 -16.88 5.41 -2.76
C GLY A 133 -16.76 4.71 -4.11
N ALA A 134 -16.48 3.40 -4.08
CA ALA A 134 -16.35 2.56 -5.29
C ALA A 134 -17.58 2.61 -6.23
N ALA A 135 -18.73 3.08 -5.73
CA ALA A 135 -20.00 3.22 -6.44
C ALA A 135 -19.99 4.33 -7.51
N GLY A 136 -19.34 5.48 -7.27
CA GLY A 136 -19.26 6.58 -8.24
C GLY A 136 -18.50 6.17 -9.50
N GLY A 137 -17.36 5.52 -9.32
CA GLY A 137 -16.53 4.98 -10.39
C GLY A 137 -17.20 3.92 -11.28
N GLY A 138 -18.04 3.06 -10.69
CA GLY A 138 -18.78 2.04 -11.43
C GLY A 138 -19.72 2.63 -12.48
N LEU A 139 -20.27 3.83 -12.22
CA LEU A 139 -21.12 4.52 -13.18
C LEU A 139 -20.34 5.00 -14.42
N HIS A 140 -19.11 5.48 -14.24
CA HIS A 140 -18.24 5.93 -15.34
C HIS A 140 -17.83 4.76 -16.23
N VAL A 141 -17.45 3.62 -15.64
CA VAL A 141 -17.16 2.40 -16.38
C VAL A 141 -18.35 1.95 -17.23
N ASN A 142 -19.54 1.91 -16.64
CA ASN A 142 -20.76 1.51 -17.37
C ASN A 142 -21.06 2.44 -18.56
N ARG A 143 -20.74 3.74 -18.46
CA ARG A 143 -20.88 4.70 -19.57
C ARG A 143 -19.89 4.42 -20.70
N ILE A 144 -18.67 3.98 -20.40
CA ILE A 144 -17.69 3.56 -21.41
C ILE A 144 -18.23 2.34 -22.18
N PHE A 145 -18.63 1.28 -21.46
CA PHE A 145 -19.18 0.06 -22.07
C PHE A 145 -20.38 0.35 -22.99
N ARG A 146 -21.31 1.20 -22.55
CA ARG A 146 -22.48 1.59 -23.36
C ARG A 146 -22.10 2.38 -24.62
N ALA A 147 -21.07 3.21 -24.55
CA ALA A 147 -20.60 3.98 -25.70
C ALA A 147 -19.86 3.08 -26.71
N VAL A 148 -19.01 2.17 -26.23
CA VAL A 148 -18.32 1.18 -27.07
C VAL A 148 -19.32 0.25 -27.77
N GLN A 149 -20.39 -0.17 -27.09
CA GLN A 149 -21.44 -1.02 -27.68
C GLN A 149 -22.13 -0.39 -28.90
N ARG A 150 -22.14 0.94 -29.02
CA ARG A 150 -22.78 1.65 -30.14
C ARG A 150 -21.87 1.79 -31.36
N ILE A 151 -20.63 1.31 -31.30
CA ILE A 151 -19.69 1.40 -32.42
C ILE A 151 -20.05 0.32 -33.44
N GLU A 152 -20.42 0.73 -34.64
CA GLU A 152 -20.63 -0.15 -35.80
C GLU A 152 -19.41 -0.03 -36.74
N PRO A 153 -18.68 -1.12 -37.00
CA PRO A 153 -17.52 -1.09 -37.91
C PRO A 153 -17.99 -1.04 -39.37
N GLY A 154 -17.41 -0.14 -40.17
CA GLY A 154 -17.70 -0.01 -41.60
C GLY A 154 -16.71 -0.72 -42.52
N SER A 155 -15.65 -1.34 -41.97
CA SER A 155 -14.62 -2.06 -42.73
C SER A 155 -13.99 -3.18 -41.90
N ALA A 156 -13.36 -4.16 -42.56
CA ALA A 156 -12.64 -5.25 -41.87
C ALA A 156 -11.51 -4.74 -40.94
N ALA A 157 -10.86 -3.63 -41.30
CA ALA A 157 -9.86 -2.99 -40.43
C ALA A 157 -10.50 -2.40 -39.15
N GLN A 158 -11.68 -1.80 -39.27
CA GLN A 158 -12.43 -1.30 -38.12
C GLN A 158 -13.01 -2.45 -37.27
N GLU A 159 -13.38 -3.57 -37.87
CA GLU A 159 -13.82 -4.76 -37.13
C GLU A 159 -12.68 -5.31 -36.26
N ALA A 160 -11.47 -5.46 -36.81
CA ALA A 160 -10.29 -5.85 -36.05
C ALA A 160 -9.96 -4.86 -34.92
N LEU A 161 -10.09 -3.55 -35.17
CA LEU A 161 -9.87 -2.52 -34.15
C LEU A 161 -10.95 -2.56 -33.05
N LEU A 162 -12.21 -2.86 -33.39
CA LEU A 162 -13.29 -2.99 -32.41
C LEU A 162 -13.04 -4.16 -31.45
N HIS A 163 -12.48 -5.27 -31.93
CA HIS A 163 -12.05 -6.37 -31.07
C HIS A 163 -10.99 -5.93 -30.06
N GLU A 164 -9.98 -5.17 -30.50
CA GLU A 164 -8.94 -4.61 -29.61
C GLU A 164 -9.54 -3.62 -28.59
N ILE A 165 -10.48 -2.76 -29.01
CA ILE A 165 -11.19 -1.83 -28.12
C ILE A 165 -11.93 -2.59 -27.02
N TRP A 166 -12.64 -3.68 -27.36
CA TRP A 166 -13.31 -4.51 -26.36
C TRP A 166 -12.33 -5.19 -25.41
N ALA A 167 -11.22 -5.72 -25.94
CA ALA A 167 -10.17 -6.33 -25.13
C ALA A 167 -9.63 -5.33 -24.11
N ARG A 168 -9.25 -4.12 -24.54
CA ARG A 168 -8.75 -3.05 -23.64
C ARG A 168 -9.79 -2.53 -22.67
N THR A 169 -11.06 -2.46 -23.08
CA THR A 169 -12.15 -2.07 -22.18
C THR A 169 -12.30 -3.09 -21.04
N ASN A 170 -12.15 -4.38 -21.33
CA ASN A 170 -12.17 -5.44 -20.32
C ASN A 170 -10.91 -5.43 -19.43
N GLU A 171 -9.73 -5.21 -20.00
CA GLU A 171 -8.48 -5.08 -19.24
C GLU A 171 -8.51 -3.89 -18.27
N MET A 172 -9.02 -2.73 -18.71
CA MET A 172 -9.23 -1.57 -17.85
C MET A 172 -10.10 -1.94 -16.65
N LEU A 173 -11.21 -2.66 -16.86
CA LEU A 173 -12.09 -3.10 -15.79
C LEU A 173 -11.38 -4.07 -14.83
N LYS A 174 -10.54 -4.97 -15.35
CA LYS A 174 -9.71 -5.87 -14.53
C LYS A 174 -8.78 -5.08 -13.62
N PHE A 175 -7.96 -4.18 -14.18
CA PHE A 175 -7.02 -3.39 -13.40
C PHE A 175 -7.71 -2.44 -12.40
N ARG A 176 -8.88 -1.89 -12.76
CA ARG A 176 -9.73 -1.17 -11.81
C ARG A 176 -10.09 -2.02 -10.60
N ARG A 177 -10.55 -3.26 -10.81
CA ARG A 177 -10.93 -4.17 -9.72
C ARG A 177 -9.73 -4.50 -8.84
N GLU A 178 -8.57 -4.73 -9.43
CA GLU A 178 -7.31 -4.94 -8.70
C GLU A 178 -6.96 -3.72 -7.84
N ARG A 179 -7.01 -2.51 -8.41
CA ARG A 179 -6.77 -1.25 -7.66
C ARG A 179 -7.74 -1.06 -6.51
N VAL A 180 -9.05 -1.22 -6.75
CA VAL A 180 -10.08 -1.07 -5.70
C VAL A 180 -9.90 -2.12 -4.61
N SER A 181 -9.68 -3.39 -4.98
CA SER A 181 -9.40 -4.47 -4.02
C SER A 181 -8.15 -4.18 -3.19
N ALA A 182 -7.09 -3.61 -3.79
CA ALA A 182 -5.88 -3.25 -3.08
C ALA A 182 -6.11 -2.10 -2.08
N SER A 183 -7.03 -1.17 -2.36
CA SER A 183 -7.37 -0.09 -1.43
C SER A 183 -8.13 -0.56 -0.18
N GLU A 184 -8.90 -1.64 -0.32
CA GLU A 184 -9.65 -2.27 0.78
C GLU A 184 -8.81 -3.30 1.55
N SER A 185 -7.77 -3.83 0.91
CA SER A 185 -6.89 -4.83 1.50
C SER A 185 -6.07 -4.24 2.65
N THR A 186 -6.09 -4.94 3.78
CA THR A 186 -5.32 -4.57 4.98
C THR A 186 -4.78 -5.82 5.63
N VAL A 187 -3.64 -5.69 6.30
CA VAL A 187 -3.08 -6.76 7.11
C VAL A 187 -4.08 -7.14 8.20
N PRO A 188 -4.49 -8.42 8.28
CA PRO A 188 -5.45 -8.88 9.27
C PRO A 188 -5.00 -8.57 10.71
N ALA A 189 -5.95 -8.21 11.56
CA ALA A 189 -5.68 -7.89 12.98
C ALA A 189 -5.02 -9.06 13.74
N SER A 190 -5.31 -10.30 13.34
CA SER A 190 -4.67 -11.51 13.88
C SER A 190 -3.16 -11.54 13.59
N LEU A 191 -2.74 -11.15 12.38
CA LEU A 191 -1.33 -11.11 12.02
C LEU A 191 -0.59 -10.02 12.80
N TRP A 192 -1.21 -8.83 12.94
CA TRP A 192 -0.68 -7.76 13.80
C TRP A 192 -0.48 -8.23 15.24
N PHE A 193 -1.44 -8.96 15.81
CA PHE A 193 -1.31 -9.50 17.16
C PHE A 193 -0.11 -10.44 17.28
N VAL A 194 0.05 -11.39 16.36
CA VAL A 194 1.17 -12.35 16.38
C VAL A 194 2.51 -11.65 16.25
N VAL A 195 2.64 -10.69 15.33
CA VAL A 195 3.90 -9.98 15.09
C VAL A 195 4.27 -9.11 16.31
N ILE A 196 3.30 -8.36 16.89
CA ILE A 196 3.52 -7.57 18.12
C ILE A 196 3.90 -8.47 19.29
N ALA A 197 3.17 -9.57 19.52
CA ALA A 197 3.44 -10.51 20.59
C ALA A 197 4.83 -11.13 20.43
N GLY A 198 5.20 -11.56 19.22
CA GLY A 198 6.54 -12.09 18.90
C GLY A 198 7.65 -11.07 19.15
N GLY A 199 7.44 -9.80 18.78
CA GLY A 199 8.34 -8.69 19.08
C GLY A 199 8.54 -8.50 20.58
N VAL A 200 7.46 -8.43 21.36
CA VAL A 200 7.54 -8.30 22.83
C VAL A 200 8.25 -9.52 23.45
N MET A 201 7.88 -10.73 23.05
CA MET A 201 8.50 -11.96 23.53
C MET A 201 10.00 -12.01 23.21
N SER A 202 10.42 -11.47 22.07
CA SER A 202 11.84 -11.41 21.70
C SER A 202 12.65 -10.48 22.59
N LEU A 203 12.03 -9.47 23.20
CA LEU A 203 12.71 -8.51 24.08
C LEU A 203 12.70 -8.91 25.56
N MET A 204 11.73 -9.73 25.98
CA MET A 204 11.57 -10.15 27.39
C MET A 204 12.83 -10.76 28.04
N PRO A 205 13.63 -11.62 27.37
CA PRO A 205 14.82 -12.18 28.00
C PRO A 205 15.90 -11.15 28.36
N LEU A 206 15.89 -9.98 27.72
CA LEU A 206 16.84 -8.90 28.03
C LEU A 206 16.66 -8.34 29.44
N LEU A 207 15.48 -8.51 30.05
CA LEU A 207 15.18 -8.06 31.41
C LEU A 207 16.05 -8.76 32.49
N VAL A 208 16.63 -9.92 32.16
CA VAL A 208 17.49 -10.71 33.05
C VAL A 208 18.94 -10.18 33.07
N LEU A 209 19.34 -9.44 32.04
CA LEU A 209 20.71 -8.93 31.89
C LEU A 209 20.98 -7.78 32.87
N PRO A 210 22.19 -7.67 33.46
CA PRO A 210 22.49 -6.63 34.43
C PRO A 210 22.35 -5.22 33.84
N ALA A 211 21.90 -4.24 34.64
CA ALA A 211 21.73 -2.83 34.26
C ALA A 211 23.07 -2.07 34.05
N THR A 212 23.87 -2.54 33.09
CA THR A 212 25.08 -1.87 32.61
C THR A 212 24.75 -0.93 31.45
N GLY A 213 25.62 0.05 31.19
CA GLY A 213 25.46 0.95 30.03
C GLY A 213 25.40 0.18 28.70
N PHE A 214 26.18 -0.90 28.57
CA PHE A 214 26.19 -1.74 27.38
C PHE A 214 24.86 -2.49 27.17
N ASN A 215 24.29 -3.07 28.22
CA ASN A 215 23.01 -3.79 28.12
C ASN A 215 21.84 -2.85 27.84
N ARG A 216 21.86 -1.62 28.37
CA ARG A 216 20.91 -0.56 27.97
C ARG A 216 21.02 -0.25 26.49
N ALA A 217 22.24 -0.09 25.97
CA ALA A 217 22.46 0.14 24.56
C ALA A 217 21.96 -1.05 23.71
N ALA A 218 22.16 -2.29 24.16
CA ALA A 218 21.64 -3.49 23.49
C ALA A 218 20.10 -3.53 23.46
N VAL A 219 19.42 -3.18 24.56
CA VAL A 219 17.94 -3.07 24.61
C VAL A 219 17.45 -2.01 23.62
N ILE A 220 18.08 -0.83 23.60
CA ILE A 220 17.73 0.23 22.65
C ILE A 220 17.93 -0.26 21.22
N PHE A 221 19.07 -0.86 20.93
CA PHE A 221 19.41 -1.31 19.58
C PHE A 221 18.44 -2.38 19.07
N LEU A 222 18.13 -3.41 19.87
CA LEU A 222 17.20 -4.47 19.49
C LEU A 222 15.76 -3.96 19.35
N SER A 223 15.33 -3.07 20.24
CA SER A 223 14.00 -2.45 20.18
C SER A 223 13.87 -1.52 18.97
N PHE A 224 14.93 -0.76 18.65
CA PHE A 224 15.00 0.08 17.47
C PHE A 224 14.96 -0.74 16.18
N SER A 225 15.77 -1.80 16.09
CA SER A 225 15.78 -2.73 14.94
C SER A 225 14.40 -3.35 14.71
N THR A 226 13.76 -3.84 15.78
CA THR A 226 12.39 -4.36 15.73
C THR A 226 11.43 -3.27 15.26
N GLY A 227 11.47 -2.10 15.90
CA GLY A 227 10.63 -0.96 15.54
C GLY A 227 10.77 -0.50 14.10
N LEU A 228 11.97 -0.58 13.50
CA LEU A 228 12.19 -0.26 12.09
C LEU A 228 11.43 -1.21 11.16
N VAL A 229 11.46 -2.52 11.43
CA VAL A 229 10.72 -3.48 10.61
C VAL A 229 9.21 -3.29 10.76
N PHE A 230 8.74 -2.99 11.97
CA PHE A 230 7.34 -2.65 12.21
C PHE A 230 6.91 -1.37 11.48
N PHE A 231 7.75 -0.34 11.51
CA PHE A 231 7.53 0.89 10.76
C PHE A 231 7.43 0.61 9.25
N PHE A 232 8.34 -0.20 8.71
CA PHE A 232 8.29 -0.63 7.31
C PHE A 232 6.99 -1.37 6.98
N ILE A 233 6.61 -2.35 7.81
CA ILE A 233 5.36 -3.12 7.61
C ILE A 233 4.15 -2.18 7.64
N ALA A 234 4.10 -1.27 8.63
CA ALA A 234 3.00 -0.32 8.76
C ALA A 234 2.93 0.63 7.56
N GLN A 235 4.05 1.12 7.05
CA GLN A 235 4.09 2.01 5.88
C GLN A 235 3.60 1.31 4.60
N MET A 236 3.91 0.04 4.42
CA MET A 236 3.51 -0.72 3.22
C MET A 236 2.08 -1.28 3.29
N ASP A 237 1.51 -1.43 4.50
CA ASP A 237 0.16 -1.97 4.72
C ASP A 237 -0.95 -1.16 4.03
N ARG A 238 -0.77 0.16 3.90
CA ARG A 238 -1.75 1.08 3.30
C ARG A 238 -1.16 1.78 2.06
N PRO A 239 -1.21 1.16 0.88
CA PRO A 239 -0.47 1.65 -0.29
C PRO A 239 -0.92 3.02 -0.80
N PHE A 240 -2.15 3.45 -0.50
CA PHE A 240 -2.71 4.73 -0.95
C PHE A 240 -2.67 5.84 0.12
N VAL A 241 -2.23 5.56 1.35
CA VAL A 241 -2.29 6.52 2.47
C VAL A 241 -0.87 6.87 2.96
N GLY A 242 -0.61 8.15 3.25
CA GLY A 242 0.66 8.64 3.79
C GLY A 242 1.64 9.16 2.72
N ASP A 243 2.80 9.66 3.14
CA ASP A 243 3.75 10.33 2.22
C ASP A 243 4.45 9.37 1.25
N LEU A 244 4.58 8.08 1.61
CA LEU A 244 5.16 7.02 0.76
C LEU A 244 4.09 6.26 -0.04
N SER A 245 2.92 6.86 -0.24
CA SER A 245 1.83 6.27 -1.01
C SER A 245 2.09 6.23 -2.51
N ILE A 246 1.38 5.34 -3.19
CA ILE A 246 1.31 5.31 -4.65
C ILE A 246 0.75 6.65 -5.14
N SER A 247 1.38 7.21 -6.17
CA SER A 247 1.00 8.52 -6.68
C SER A 247 0.01 8.41 -7.85
N PRO A 248 -0.93 9.37 -8.02
CA PRO A 248 -1.88 9.39 -9.13
C PRO A 248 -1.26 9.83 -10.48
N ARG A 249 0.04 10.17 -10.51
CA ARG A 249 0.75 10.68 -11.70
C ARG A 249 0.54 9.87 -12.99
N PRO A 250 0.44 8.52 -12.99
CA PRO A 250 0.14 7.79 -14.22
C PRO A 250 -1.16 8.26 -14.90
N TYR A 251 -2.22 8.54 -14.13
CA TYR A 251 -3.48 9.05 -14.68
C TYR A 251 -3.37 10.50 -15.16
N GLU A 252 -2.64 11.36 -14.45
CA GLU A 252 -2.37 12.75 -14.87
C GLU A 252 -1.65 12.80 -16.22
N ARG A 253 -0.66 11.92 -16.41
CA ARG A 253 0.06 11.75 -17.68
C ARG A 253 -0.87 11.23 -18.78
N THR A 254 -1.72 10.26 -18.46
CA THR A 254 -2.71 9.74 -19.39
C THR A 254 -3.69 10.83 -19.84
N LEU A 255 -4.20 11.65 -18.93
CA LEU A 255 -5.12 12.75 -19.23
C LEU A 255 -4.43 13.82 -20.10
N SER A 256 -3.25 14.27 -19.70
CA SER A 256 -2.43 15.22 -20.48
C SER A 256 -2.12 14.68 -21.89
N GLY A 257 -1.83 13.38 -21.99
CA GLY A 257 -1.58 12.70 -23.26
C GLY A 257 -2.81 12.66 -24.18
N MET A 258 -4.00 12.46 -23.62
CA MET A 258 -5.26 12.53 -24.39
C MET A 258 -5.50 13.95 -24.93
N GLU A 259 -5.22 14.98 -24.14
CA GLU A 259 -5.40 16.40 -24.54
C GLU A 259 -4.38 16.82 -25.61
N THR A 260 -3.14 16.34 -25.49
CA THR A 260 -2.09 16.62 -26.49
C THR A 260 -2.44 16.02 -27.85
N TRP A 261 -3.05 14.82 -27.87
CA TRP A 261 -3.50 14.19 -29.12
C TRP A 261 -4.57 15.02 -29.85
N ASP A 262 -5.45 15.70 -29.11
CA ASP A 262 -6.52 16.53 -29.70
C ASP A 262 -6.00 17.81 -30.35
N GLN A 263 -4.84 18.30 -29.90
CA GLN A 263 -4.25 19.53 -30.43
C GLN A 263 -3.57 19.34 -31.80
N GLY A 264 -3.43 18.10 -32.28
CA GLY A 264 -2.74 17.75 -33.53
C GLY A 264 -1.23 18.06 -33.48
N PRO A 265 -0.43 17.61 -34.46
CA PRO A 265 0.94 18.08 -34.59
C PRO A 265 0.92 19.59 -34.88
N ARG A 266 1.64 20.37 -34.06
CA ARG A 266 1.94 21.77 -34.36
C ARG A 266 2.80 21.90 -35.60
#